data_AF-A0AAD7N5J3-F1
#
_entry.id   AF-A0AAD7N5J3-F1
#
_cell.length_a   1.000
_cell.length_b   1.000
_cell.length_c   1.000
_cell.angle_alpha   90.00
_cell.angle_beta   90.00
_cell.angle_gamma   90.00
#
_symmetry.space_group_name_H-M   'P 1'
#
loop_
_entity.id
_entity.type
_entity.pdbx_description
1 polymer ?
#
loop_
_entity_poly.entity_id
_entity_poly.type
_entity_poly.pdbx_seq_one_letter_code
_entity_poly.pdbx_strand_id
1 'polypeptide(L)'
;MIKCLYKYGVSFETVFPTNEIKRKMPLWHHPGRNRGKRQGNNGEKAGCLRKNHATMTVGEGLDLIQRLEDPLHLKQASCECNACEEDRTLRGC
;
A
#
# COMPACT_ATOMS: atom_id res chain seq x y z
N MET A 1 -5.91 -6.02 13.56
CA MET A 1 -7.37 -6.09 13.38
C MET A 1 -7.81 -7.11 12.32
N ILE A 2 -7.41 -7.02 11.04
CA ILE A 2 -7.88 -7.98 10.01
C ILE A 2 -7.45 -9.44 10.23
N LYS A 3 -6.26 -9.69 10.78
CA LYS A 3 -5.84 -11.06 11.14
C LYS A 3 -6.83 -11.74 12.12
N CYS A 4 -7.52 -10.95 12.95
CA CYS A 4 -8.53 -11.43 13.88
C CYS A 4 -9.78 -11.96 13.17
N LEU A 5 -10.18 -11.33 12.06
CA LEU A 5 -11.33 -11.78 11.26
C LEU A 5 -11.15 -13.22 10.81
N TYR A 6 -9.94 -13.55 10.33
CA TYR A 6 -9.62 -14.93 9.96
C TYR A 6 -9.59 -15.89 11.14
N LYS A 7 -9.16 -15.44 12.33
CA LYS A 7 -9.15 -16.27 13.55
C LYS A 7 -10.58 -16.62 13.99
N TYR A 8 -11.52 -15.70 13.82
CA TYR A 8 -12.90 -15.84 14.29
C TYR A 8 -13.92 -16.11 13.17
N GLY A 9 -13.47 -16.39 11.94
CA GLY A 9 -14.35 -16.70 10.81
C GLY A 9 -15.24 -15.55 10.34
N VAL A 10 -14.91 -14.30 10.68
CA VAL A 10 -15.71 -13.13 10.33
C VAL A 10 -15.40 -12.70 8.89
N SER A 11 -16.44 -12.49 8.09
CA SER A 11 -16.37 -11.99 6.71
C SER A 11 -16.93 -10.57 6.60
N PHE A 12 -16.56 -9.87 5.53
CA PHE A 12 -17.24 -8.67 5.11
C PHE A 12 -18.35 -9.06 4.15
N GLU A 13 -19.60 -8.75 4.50
CA GLU A 13 -20.73 -8.89 3.59
C GLU A 13 -21.05 -7.53 2.97
N THR A 14 -20.83 -7.42 1.66
CA THR A 14 -21.23 -6.26 0.87
C THR A 14 -21.49 -6.73 -0.55
N VAL A 15 -22.65 -6.38 -1.10
CA VAL A 15 -23.08 -6.86 -2.43
C VAL A 15 -22.23 -6.19 -3.53
N PHE A 16 -21.98 -4.88 -3.41
CA PHE A 16 -21.10 -4.13 -4.33
C PHE A 16 -20.46 -2.93 -3.62
N PRO A 17 -19.21 -3.05 -3.11
CA PRO A 17 -18.55 -1.92 -2.47
C PRO A 17 -18.20 -0.85 -3.50
N THR A 18 -18.52 0.41 -3.19
CA THR A 18 -18.12 1.56 -4.00
C THR A 18 -16.58 1.69 -4.03
N ASN A 19 -16.05 2.42 -5.02
CA ASN A 19 -14.61 2.68 -5.09
C ASN A 19 -14.11 3.44 -3.86
N GLU A 20 -14.94 4.31 -3.27
CA GLU A 20 -14.61 5.00 -2.03
C GLU A 20 -14.40 4.03 -0.87
N ILE A 21 -15.30 3.05 -0.70
CA ILE A 21 -15.16 2.02 0.33
C ILE A 21 -13.91 1.17 0.07
N LYS A 22 -13.68 0.76 -1.18
CA LYS A 22 -12.49 -0.01 -1.56
C LYS A 22 -11.20 0.73 -1.23
N ARG A 23 -11.13 2.04 -1.50
CA ARG A 23 -9.96 2.88 -1.18
C ARG A 23 -9.70 2.96 0.32
N LYS A 24 -10.74 2.93 1.15
CA LYS A 24 -10.62 2.93 2.62
C LYS A 24 -10.27 1.55 3.21
N MET A 25 -10.26 0.48 2.40
CA MET A 25 -9.88 -0.85 2.89
C MET A 25 -8.39 -0.89 3.25
N PRO A 26 -8.01 -1.66 4.26
CA PRO A 26 -6.61 -1.78 4.64
C PRO A 26 -5.82 -2.56 3.60
N LEU A 27 -4.70 -1.99 3.14
CA LEU A 27 -3.83 -2.59 2.14
C LEU A 27 -3.11 -3.83 2.71
N TRP A 28 -2.68 -3.76 3.96
CA TRP A 28 -1.90 -4.81 4.59
C TRP A 28 -2.78 -5.88 5.19
N HIS A 29 -2.38 -7.13 4.99
CA HIS A 29 -3.19 -8.30 5.37
C HIS A 29 -4.61 -8.25 4.78
N HIS A 30 -4.78 -7.64 3.60
CA HIS A 30 -6.06 -7.38 2.94
C HIS A 30 -7.01 -8.60 2.93
N PRO A 31 -8.32 -8.40 3.17
CA PRO A 31 -9.28 -9.51 3.30
C PRO A 31 -9.40 -10.35 2.03
N GLY A 32 -9.35 -9.71 0.85
CA GLY A 32 -9.35 -10.33 -0.47
C GLY A 32 -8.01 -10.93 -0.92
N ARG A 33 -7.07 -11.16 0.00
CA ARG A 33 -5.76 -11.75 -0.35
C ARG A 33 -5.91 -13.15 -0.96
N ASN A 34 -5.09 -13.45 -1.97
CA ASN A 34 -4.95 -14.80 -2.48
C ASN A 34 -4.12 -15.63 -1.49
N ARG A 35 -4.76 -16.62 -0.84
CA ARG A 35 -4.15 -17.46 0.21
C ARG A 35 -2.99 -18.33 -0.29
N GLY A 36 -2.88 -18.57 -1.61
CA GLY A 36 -1.81 -19.38 -2.20
C GLY A 36 -0.51 -18.62 -2.53
N LYS A 37 -0.47 -17.29 -2.34
CA LYS A 37 0.71 -16.48 -2.67
C LYS A 37 1.42 -15.94 -1.44
N ARG A 38 2.75 -16.04 -1.43
CA ARG A 38 3.62 -15.42 -0.41
C ARG A 38 3.37 -13.92 -0.37
N GLN A 39 3.11 -13.41 0.82
CA GLN A 39 2.77 -12.00 1.02
C GLN A 39 4.04 -11.16 1.19
N GLY A 40 4.10 -10.02 0.52
CA GLY A 40 5.19 -9.04 0.65
C GLY A 40 5.12 -8.17 1.92
N ASN A 41 4.13 -8.40 2.79
CA ASN A 41 3.78 -7.49 3.90
C ASN A 41 4.87 -7.36 4.98
N ASN A 42 5.82 -8.29 5.05
CA ASN A 42 6.81 -8.34 6.13
C ASN A 42 8.23 -7.95 5.66
N GLY A 43 8.42 -7.60 4.40
CA GLY A 43 9.74 -7.17 3.90
C GLY A 43 10.06 -5.73 4.30
N GLU A 44 11.32 -5.34 4.18
CA GLU A 44 11.81 -3.98 4.50
C GLU A 44 11.06 -2.90 3.72
N LYS A 45 10.81 -3.13 2.42
CA LYS A 45 10.00 -2.23 1.59
C LYS A 45 8.60 -2.01 2.15
N ALA A 46 7.91 -3.09 2.56
CA ALA A 46 6.60 -2.98 3.20
C ALA A 46 6.66 -2.36 4.61
N GLY A 47 7.80 -2.46 5.29
CA GLY A 47 8.08 -1.72 6.51
C GLY A 47 8.19 -0.22 6.26
N CYS A 48 8.99 0.18 5.28
CA CYS A 48 9.17 1.57 4.87
C CYS A 48 7.83 2.21 4.47
N LEU A 49 7.06 1.56 3.60
CA LEU A 49 5.75 2.04 3.16
C LEU A 49 4.79 2.34 4.32
N ARG A 50 4.81 1.51 5.37
CA ARG A 50 3.97 1.73 6.55
C ARG A 50 4.48 2.79 7.49
N LYS A 51 5.79 2.81 7.73
CA LYS A 51 6.39 3.66 8.77
C LYS A 51 6.73 5.06 8.26
N ASN A 52 7.24 5.16 7.04
CA ASN A 52 7.78 6.40 6.48
C ASN A 52 6.77 7.06 5.52
N HIS A 53 6.03 6.25 4.74
CA HIS A 53 5.02 6.77 3.80
C HIS A 53 3.58 6.68 4.33
N ALA A 54 3.40 6.19 5.57
CA ALA A 54 2.10 6.02 6.22
C ALA A 54 1.03 5.30 5.36
N THR A 55 1.45 4.47 4.40
CA THR A 55 0.54 3.77 3.49
C THR A 55 -0.13 2.65 4.25
N MET A 56 -1.41 2.80 4.60
CA MET A 56 -2.19 1.83 5.39
C MET A 56 -3.41 1.30 4.63
N THR A 57 -3.93 2.10 3.70
CA THR A 57 -5.14 1.83 2.92
C THR A 57 -4.82 1.57 1.46
N VAL A 58 -5.77 0.94 0.76
CA VAL A 58 -5.65 0.70 -0.69
C VAL A 58 -5.55 2.03 -1.45
N GLY A 59 -6.31 3.04 -1.04
CA GLY A 59 -6.27 4.38 -1.63
C GLY A 59 -4.88 4.99 -1.57
N GLU A 60 -4.27 5.04 -0.39
CA GLU A 60 -2.90 5.56 -0.20
C GLU A 60 -1.88 4.78 -1.05
N GLY A 61 -2.05 3.46 -1.20
CA GLY A 61 -1.20 2.64 -2.05
C GLY A 61 -1.33 2.98 -3.53
N LEU A 62 -2.56 3.24 -4.01
CA LEU A 62 -2.81 3.67 -5.39
C LEU A 62 -2.21 5.06 -5.65
N ASP A 63 -2.40 5.99 -4.71
CA ASP A 63 -1.89 7.36 -4.82
C ASP A 63 -0.35 7.39 -4.81
N LEU A 64 0.28 6.45 -4.10
CA LEU A 64 1.73 6.25 -4.14
C LEU A 64 2.21 5.76 -5.53
N ILE A 65 1.52 4.78 -6.11
CA ILE A 65 1.88 4.22 -7.41
C ILE A 65 1.70 5.25 -8.52
N GLN A 66 0.71 6.13 -8.41
CA GLN A 66 0.46 7.19 -9.38
C GLN A 66 1.66 8.14 -9.55
N ARG A 67 2.52 8.29 -8.52
CA ARG A 67 3.76 9.07 -8.61
C ARG A 67 4.75 8.50 -9.61
N LEU A 68 4.66 7.21 -9.91
CA LEU A 68 5.51 6.53 -10.89
C LEU A 68 5.09 6.82 -12.33
N GLU A 69 3.92 7.42 -12.53
CA GLU A 69 3.41 7.85 -13.84
C GLU A 69 3.89 9.27 -14.20
N ASP A 70 4.60 9.95 -13.30
CA ASP A 70 5.26 11.23 -13.61
C ASP A 70 6.21 11.04 -14.81
N PRO A 71 6.09 11.84 -15.89
CA PRO A 71 6.97 11.76 -17.05
C PRO A 71 8.46 11.92 -16.72
N LEU A 72 8.79 12.58 -15.60
CA LEU A 72 10.16 12.77 -15.12
C LEU A 72 10.65 11.60 -14.27
N HIS A 73 9.78 10.66 -13.88
CA HIS A 73 10.17 9.52 -13.09
C HIS A 73 11.02 8.54 -13.92
N LEU A 74 12.17 8.16 -13.36
CA LEU A 74 13.08 7.18 -13.92
C LEU A 74 13.17 5.98 -12.99
N LYS A 75 13.16 4.76 -13.55
CA LYS A 75 13.27 3.50 -12.80
C LYS A 75 14.71 3.24 -12.33
N GLN A 76 15.30 4.16 -11.57
CA GLN A 76 16.64 4.10 -11.02
C GLN A 76 16.70 4.68 -9.60
N ALA A 77 17.70 4.26 -8.82
CA ALA A 77 17.84 4.67 -7.42
C ALA A 77 18.07 6.19 -7.24
N SER A 78 18.72 6.82 -8.21
CA SER A 78 19.04 8.25 -8.23
C SER A 78 18.01 9.10 -8.99
N CYS A 79 16.76 8.62 -9.14
CA CYS A 79 15.71 9.39 -9.81
C CYS A 79 15.51 10.76 -9.14
N GLU A 80 15.56 11.85 -9.90
CA GLU A 80 15.46 13.23 -9.40
C GLU A 80 14.06 13.83 -9.53
N CYS A 81 13.03 13.03 -9.82
CA CYS A 81 11.67 13.54 -9.77
C CYS A 81 11.29 13.97 -8.33
N ASN A 82 10.40 14.96 -8.23
CA ASN A 82 10.01 15.57 -6.95
C ASN A 82 9.62 14.54 -5.90
N ALA A 83 8.85 13.51 -6.28
CA ALA A 83 8.42 12.45 -5.36
C ALA A 83 9.61 11.67 -4.77
N CYS A 84 10.58 11.29 -5.61
CA CYS A 84 11.77 10.55 -5.16
C CYS A 84 12.73 11.44 -4.36
N GLU A 85 12.83 12.73 -4.70
CA GLU A 85 13.63 13.68 -3.93
C GLU A 85 13.02 13.93 -2.54
N GLU A 86 11.71 14.14 -2.44
CA GLU A 86 11.00 14.24 -1.16
C GLU A 86 11.18 12.99 -0.30
N ASP A 87 11.07 11.79 -0.90
CA ASP A 87 11.25 10.54 -0.17
C ASP A 87 12.68 10.43 0.42
N ARG A 88 13.71 10.84 -0.34
CA ARG A 88 15.09 10.86 0.17
C ARG A 88 15.33 11.93 1.23
N THR A 89 14.83 13.14 1.01
CA THR A 89 15.15 14.32 1.83
C THR A 89 14.31 14.40 3.10
N LEU A 90 13.01 14.11 3.02
CA LEU A 90 12.06 14.26 4.12
C LEU A 90 11.83 12.94 4.87
N ARG A 91 11.90 11.80 4.17
CA ARG A 91 11.57 10.48 4.74
C ARG A 91 12.79 9.59 4.96
N GLY A 92 13.94 9.95 4.38
CA GLY A 92 15.22 9.24 4.56
C GLY A 92 15.22 7.83 3.98
N CYS A 93 14.47 7.60 2.90
CA CYS A 93 14.33 6.29 2.26
C CYS A 93 14.48 6.33 0.74
#